data_AF-A0A530GNK3-F1
#
_entry.id   AF-A0A530GNK3-F1
#
_cell.length_a   1.000
_cell.length_b   1.000
_cell.length_c   1.000
_cell.angle_alpha   90.00
_cell.angle_beta   90.00
_cell.angle_gamma   90.00
#
_symmetry.space_group_name_H-M   'P 1'
#
loop_
_entity.id
_entity.type
_entity.pdbx_description
1 polymer ?
#
loop_
_entity_poly.entity_id
_entity_poly.type
_entity_poly.pdbx_seq_one_letter_code
_entity_poly.pdbx_strand_id
1 'polypeptide(L)'
;MLDGIVQYEFEPGYVSFTMPSPKRIRVQVGPMIVADTTKALVFQESDHLPVYYFPMSDVREEFLLPSRTKTEDPFKGVATHYSLNTGITLVEDGAWRYLDPIKGCPPIQDYISFYWPKMTHWYEEDEEIFVHARDPFRRVDCLPSSRRVQVILDGEQVADSRRGVFLFETGHPVRHYLP
;
A
#
# COMPACT_ATOMS: atom_id res chain seq x y z
N MET A 1 -1.42 12.23 -12.32
CA MET A 1 -0.33 11.50 -11.65
C MET A 1 -0.53 11.64 -10.16
N LEU A 2 -0.42 10.55 -9.40
CA LEU A 2 -0.68 10.50 -7.94
C LEU A 2 0.60 10.79 -7.13
N ASP A 3 1.55 11.50 -7.74
CA ASP A 3 2.91 11.70 -7.22
C ASP A 3 3.00 12.81 -6.16
N GLY A 4 1.85 13.28 -5.67
CA GLY A 4 1.75 14.36 -4.69
C GLY A 4 0.48 14.24 -3.85
N ILE A 5 0.41 15.01 -2.76
CA ILE A 5 -0.77 15.08 -1.90
C ILE A 5 -1.83 15.91 -2.63
N VAL A 6 -2.96 15.28 -2.96
CA VAL A 6 -4.13 15.97 -3.54
C VAL A 6 -5.30 15.79 -2.59
N GLN A 7 -5.72 16.89 -1.97
CA GLN A 7 -6.91 16.93 -1.12
C GLN A 7 -8.17 17.05 -1.98
N TYR A 8 -9.17 16.24 -1.65
CA TYR A 8 -10.49 16.28 -2.27
C TYR A 8 -11.52 16.65 -1.20
N GLU A 9 -12.25 17.73 -1.45
CA GLU A 9 -13.30 18.25 -0.57
C GLU A 9 -14.66 17.75 -1.04
N PHE A 10 -15.39 17.08 -0.15
CA PHE A 10 -16.73 16.55 -0.42
C PHE A 10 -17.79 17.35 0.34
N GLU A 11 -17.57 17.55 1.64
CA GLU A 11 -18.35 18.40 2.53
C GLU A 11 -17.39 19.17 3.45
N PRO A 12 -17.80 20.32 4.03
CA PRO A 12 -16.93 21.12 4.89
C PRO A 12 -16.33 20.27 6.04
N GLY A 13 -15.01 20.13 6.05
CA GLY A 13 -14.28 19.39 7.08
C GLY A 13 -14.00 17.91 6.78
N TYR A 14 -14.56 17.35 5.71
CA TYR A 14 -14.21 16.01 5.26
C TYR A 14 -13.07 16.07 4.23
N VAL A 15 -11.96 15.43 4.56
CA VAL A 15 -10.73 15.42 3.77
C VAL A 15 -10.43 13.99 3.38
N SER A 16 -10.25 13.74 2.09
CA SER A 16 -9.56 12.54 1.62
C SER A 16 -8.44 12.89 0.66
N PHE A 17 -7.34 12.15 0.74
CA PHE A 17 -6.22 12.27 -0.18
C PHE A 17 -5.45 10.97 -0.27
N THR A 18 -4.69 10.83 -1.35
CA THR A 18 -3.69 9.77 -1.50
C THR A 18 -2.29 10.38 -1.49
N MET A 19 -1.32 9.61 -1.01
CA MET A 19 0.11 9.92 -1.16
C MET A 19 0.90 8.66 -1.51
N PRO A 20 1.96 8.75 -2.33
CA PRO A 20 2.86 7.63 -2.54
C PRO A 20 3.52 7.19 -1.23
N SER A 21 3.56 5.87 -0.99
CA SER A 21 4.41 5.29 0.02
C SER A 21 5.78 4.96 -0.59
N PRO A 22 6.89 5.49 -0.08
CA PRO A 22 8.23 5.13 -0.55
C PRO A 22 8.69 3.73 -0.08
N LYS A 23 7.94 3.14 0.86
CA LYS A 23 8.21 1.82 1.44
C LYS A 23 7.77 0.72 0.49
N ARG A 24 8.46 -0.42 0.51
CA ARG A 24 7.94 -1.67 -0.02
C ARG A 24 6.86 -2.19 0.91
N ILE A 25 5.65 -2.40 0.41
CA ILE A 25 4.54 -2.96 1.18
C ILE A 25 4.22 -4.35 0.64
N ARG A 26 4.02 -5.32 1.54
CA ARG A 26 3.64 -6.69 1.18
C ARG A 26 2.47 -7.18 2.00
N VAL A 27 1.61 -7.97 1.37
CA VAL A 27 0.45 -8.61 2.00
C VAL A 27 0.54 -10.11 1.81
N GLN A 28 0.34 -10.86 2.90
CA GLN A 28 0.42 -12.31 2.92
C GLN A 28 -0.93 -12.94 3.29
N VAL A 29 -1.30 -14.00 2.58
CA VAL A 29 -2.43 -14.89 2.89
C VAL A 29 -1.93 -16.33 2.95
N GLY A 30 -2.06 -16.96 4.12
CA GLY A 30 -1.44 -18.25 4.39
C GLY A 30 0.07 -18.17 4.12
N PRO A 31 0.65 -19.07 3.30
CA PRO A 31 2.08 -19.01 2.96
C PRO A 31 2.42 -18.11 1.76
N MET A 32 1.42 -17.50 1.11
CA MET A 32 1.63 -16.78 -0.16
C MET A 32 1.61 -15.26 0.04
N ILE A 33 2.62 -14.57 -0.51
CA ILE A 33 2.52 -13.14 -0.76
C ILE A 33 1.56 -12.92 -1.92
N VAL A 34 0.46 -12.20 -1.67
CA VAL A 34 -0.61 -11.92 -2.65
C VAL A 34 -0.44 -10.56 -3.32
N ALA A 35 0.29 -9.64 -2.68
CA ALA A 35 0.69 -8.36 -3.25
C ALA A 35 2.05 -7.92 -2.70
N ASP A 36 2.89 -7.34 -3.55
CA ASP A 36 4.24 -6.87 -3.21
C ASP A 36 4.60 -5.67 -4.09
N THR A 37 4.61 -4.47 -3.51
CA THR A 37 4.78 -3.24 -4.28
C THR A 37 5.74 -2.27 -3.61
N THR A 38 6.41 -1.46 -4.42
CA THR A 38 7.12 -0.23 -3.99
C THR A 38 6.39 1.03 -4.46
N LYS A 39 5.17 0.87 -4.97
CA LYS A 39 4.32 1.90 -5.58
C LYS A 39 2.95 1.98 -4.90
N ALA A 40 2.87 1.54 -3.65
CA ALA A 40 1.64 1.65 -2.86
C ALA A 40 1.26 3.13 -2.69
N LEU A 41 -0.03 3.39 -2.62
CA LEU A 41 -0.56 4.64 -2.11
C LEU A 41 -0.99 4.44 -0.66
N VAL A 42 -0.78 5.45 0.17
CA VAL A 42 -1.49 5.62 1.44
C VAL A 42 -2.72 6.47 1.14
N PHE A 43 -3.90 5.91 1.34
CA PHE A 43 -5.16 6.64 1.31
C PHE A 43 -5.47 7.10 2.74
N GLN A 44 -5.70 8.40 2.89
CA GLN A 44 -6.08 9.05 4.13
C GLN A 44 -7.48 9.62 3.97
N GLU A 45 -8.27 9.52 5.03
CA GLU A 45 -9.66 9.92 5.05
C GLU A 45 -10.04 10.35 6.46
N SER A 46 -10.80 11.44 6.59
CA SER A 46 -11.32 11.91 7.87
C SER A 46 -11.97 10.76 8.66
N ASP A 47 -11.62 10.67 9.94
CA ASP A 47 -12.13 9.68 10.90
C ASP A 47 -11.84 8.20 10.58
N HIS A 48 -10.93 7.93 9.64
CA HIS A 48 -10.50 6.58 9.29
C HIS A 48 -8.99 6.40 9.47
N LEU A 49 -8.59 5.14 9.70
CA LEU A 49 -7.17 4.77 9.69
C LEU A 49 -6.63 4.80 8.26
N PRO A 50 -5.32 5.07 8.06
CA PRO A 50 -4.72 5.03 6.74
C PRO A 50 -4.85 3.63 6.12
N VAL A 51 -4.99 3.59 4.79
CA VAL A 51 -5.15 2.33 4.04
C VAL A 51 -4.14 2.25 2.91
N TYR A 52 -3.48 1.10 2.76
CA TYR A 52 -2.61 0.85 1.62
C TYR A 52 -3.40 0.40 0.40
N TYR A 53 -3.27 1.15 -0.70
CA TYR A 53 -3.76 0.77 -2.01
C TYR A 53 -2.59 0.31 -2.88
N PHE A 54 -2.72 -0.88 -3.47
CA PHE A 54 -1.72 -1.52 -4.31
C PHE A 54 -2.12 -1.34 -5.78
N PRO A 55 -1.20 -0.97 -6.68
CA PRO A 55 -1.49 -1.01 -8.10
C PRO A 55 -1.75 -2.46 -8.50
N MET A 56 -2.75 -2.70 -9.36
CA MET A 56 -3.08 -4.05 -9.80
C MET A 56 -1.91 -4.80 -10.44
N SER A 57 -0.98 -4.08 -11.09
CA SER A 57 0.22 -4.66 -11.70
C SER A 57 1.14 -5.41 -10.71
N ASP A 58 1.03 -5.09 -9.42
CA ASP A 58 1.88 -5.63 -8.36
C ASP A 58 1.09 -6.61 -7.46
N VAL A 59 -0.14 -6.95 -7.87
CA VAL A 59 -1.02 -7.91 -7.21
C VAL A 59 -1.07 -9.19 -8.01
N ARG A 60 -1.00 -10.33 -7.32
CA ARG A 60 -1.09 -11.66 -7.94
C ARG A 60 -2.54 -12.00 -8.24
N GLU A 61 -3.01 -11.58 -9.41
CA GLU A 61 -4.39 -11.75 -9.86
C GLU A 61 -4.86 -13.20 -9.88
N GLU A 62 -3.95 -14.17 -10.01
CA GLU A 62 -4.29 -15.60 -9.94
C GLU A 62 -4.90 -16.03 -8.59
N PHE A 63 -4.74 -15.22 -7.54
CA PHE A 63 -5.35 -15.46 -6.23
C PHE A 63 -6.66 -14.71 -6.02
N LEU A 64 -7.06 -13.82 -6.93
CA LEU A 64 -8.29 -13.05 -6.82
C LEU A 64 -9.48 -13.81 -7.41
N LEU A 65 -10.50 -14.03 -6.58
CA LEU A 65 -11.79 -14.56 -6.99
C LEU A 65 -12.85 -13.46 -6.90
N PRO A 66 -13.52 -13.09 -8.01
CA PRO A 66 -14.58 -12.10 -7.97
C PRO A 66 -15.69 -12.52 -6.99
N SER A 67 -16.07 -11.60 -6.10
CA SER A 67 -17.22 -11.77 -5.23
C SER A 67 -18.47 -11.15 -5.85
N ARG A 68 -19.65 -11.61 -5.41
CA ARG A 68 -20.92 -10.94 -5.69
C ARG A 68 -21.15 -9.75 -4.76
N THR A 69 -20.38 -9.64 -3.68
CA THR A 69 -20.48 -8.56 -2.71
C THR A 69 -20.10 -7.23 -3.34
N LYS A 70 -20.99 -6.26 -3.20
CA LYS A 70 -20.75 -4.85 -3.51
C LYS A 70 -21.20 -4.02 -2.32
N THR A 71 -20.45 -2.97 -2.03
CA THR A 71 -20.81 -2.00 -0.98
C THR A 71 -20.74 -0.60 -1.56
N GLU A 72 -21.65 0.25 -1.12
CA GLU A 72 -21.69 1.65 -1.53
C GLU A 72 -20.99 2.51 -0.49
N ASP A 73 -20.11 3.39 -0.97
CA ASP A 73 -19.44 4.43 -0.21
C ASP A 73 -19.86 5.79 -0.81
N PRO A 74 -20.40 6.72 -0.01
CA PRO A 74 -20.91 7.99 -0.52
C PRO A 74 -19.82 8.90 -1.12
N PHE A 75 -18.54 8.67 -0.79
CA PHE A 75 -17.41 9.48 -1.21
C PHE A 75 -16.53 8.80 -2.27
N LYS A 76 -16.63 7.48 -2.42
CA LYS A 76 -15.79 6.70 -3.33
C LYS A 76 -16.59 5.96 -4.42
N GLY A 77 -17.88 5.74 -4.22
CA GLY A 77 -18.74 5.00 -5.15
C GLY A 77 -18.90 3.53 -4.76
N VAL A 78 -19.00 2.65 -5.75
CA VAL A 78 -19.28 1.23 -5.52
C VAL A 78 -17.99 0.43 -5.40
N ALA A 79 -17.74 -0.14 -4.23
CA ALA A 79 -16.66 -1.09 -4.03
C ALA A 79 -17.07 -2.48 -4.56
N THR A 80 -16.22 -3.06 -5.40
CA THR A 80 -16.28 -4.46 -5.86
C THR A 80 -15.34 -5.29 -5.01
N HIS A 81 -15.87 -6.34 -4.39
CA HIS A 81 -15.11 -7.20 -3.48
C HIS A 81 -14.55 -8.44 -4.20
N TYR A 82 -13.45 -8.95 -3.64
CA TYR A 82 -12.77 -10.16 -4.09
C TYR A 82 -12.45 -11.05 -2.89
N SER A 83 -12.69 -12.34 -3.04
CA SER A 83 -12.13 -13.35 -2.15
C SER A 83 -10.70 -13.68 -2.59
N LEU A 84 -9.84 -14.06 -1.63
CA LEU A 84 -8.46 -14.48 -1.90
C LEU A 84 -8.37 -15.98 -1.75
N ASN A 85 -7.92 -16.67 -2.79
CA ASN A 85 -7.71 -18.11 -2.76
C ASN A 85 -6.28 -18.47 -3.19
N THR A 86 -5.48 -18.89 -2.23
CA THR A 86 -4.08 -19.29 -2.47
C THR A 86 -3.91 -20.78 -2.77
N GLY A 87 -5.03 -21.51 -2.94
CA GLY A 87 -5.10 -22.97 -3.04
C GLY A 87 -5.05 -23.68 -1.69
N ILE A 88 -4.51 -23.02 -0.66
CA ILE A 88 -4.40 -23.56 0.72
C ILE A 88 -5.25 -22.74 1.69
N THR A 89 -5.42 -21.44 1.44
CA THR A 89 -6.18 -20.53 2.29
C THR A 89 -7.20 -19.79 1.44
N LEU A 90 -8.46 -19.83 1.88
CA LEU A 90 -9.54 -19.03 1.33
C LEU A 90 -9.90 -17.93 2.34
N VAL A 91 -9.88 -16.68 1.88
CA VAL A 91 -10.36 -15.52 2.63
C VAL A 91 -11.51 -14.90 1.86
N GLU A 92 -12.73 -15.04 2.37
CA GLU A 92 -13.92 -14.47 1.75
C GLU A 92 -13.94 -12.94 1.88
N ASP A 93 -14.24 -12.25 0.78
CA ASP A 93 -14.30 -10.78 0.71
C ASP A 93 -13.09 -10.13 1.41
N GLY A 94 -11.89 -10.60 1.05
CA GLY A 94 -10.62 -10.22 1.64
C GLY A 94 -10.02 -8.95 1.04
N ALA A 95 -10.47 -8.54 -0.15
CA ALA A 95 -9.99 -7.37 -0.86
C ALA A 95 -11.13 -6.62 -1.55
N TRP A 96 -10.91 -5.34 -1.84
CA TRP A 96 -11.88 -4.50 -2.55
C TRP A 96 -11.22 -3.51 -3.51
N ARG A 97 -12.00 -3.12 -4.53
CA ARG A 97 -11.61 -2.14 -5.55
C ARG A 97 -12.76 -1.20 -5.87
N TYR A 98 -12.45 0.04 -6.22
CA TYR A 98 -13.40 0.97 -6.83
C TYR A 98 -13.14 1.02 -8.33
N LEU A 99 -13.93 0.31 -9.15
CA LEU A 99 -13.70 0.22 -10.60
C LEU A 99 -14.10 1.50 -11.35
N ASP A 100 -15.08 2.23 -10.80
CA ASP A 100 -15.56 3.51 -11.30
C ASP A 100 -15.71 4.48 -10.10
N PRO A 101 -14.58 5.00 -9.55
CA PRO A 101 -14.63 5.93 -8.44
C PRO A 101 -15.41 7.19 -8.82
N ILE A 102 -16.25 7.69 -7.92
CA ILE A 102 -17.04 8.90 -8.21
C ILE A 102 -16.18 10.13 -8.44
N LYS A 103 -16.74 11.12 -9.13
CA LYS A 103 -16.11 12.42 -9.34
C LYS A 103 -15.77 13.06 -7.99
N GLY A 104 -14.50 13.39 -7.78
CA GLY A 104 -14.00 13.93 -6.52
C GLY A 104 -13.26 12.90 -5.67
N CYS A 105 -13.36 11.60 -5.97
CA CYS A 105 -12.49 10.60 -5.35
C CYS A 105 -11.07 10.69 -5.95
N PRO A 106 -9.99 10.46 -5.17
CA PRO A 106 -8.68 10.19 -5.73
C PRO A 106 -8.75 9.10 -6.82
N PRO A 107 -8.02 9.22 -7.94
CA PRO A 107 -8.10 8.29 -9.08
C PRO A 107 -7.50 6.92 -8.77
N ILE A 108 -8.20 6.12 -7.97
CA ILE A 108 -7.79 4.81 -7.46
C ILE A 108 -8.35 3.63 -8.29
N GLN A 109 -8.85 3.88 -9.51
CA GLN A 109 -9.51 2.84 -10.31
C GLN A 109 -8.61 1.61 -10.62
N ASP A 110 -7.31 1.85 -10.75
CA ASP A 110 -6.31 0.83 -11.07
C ASP A 110 -5.67 0.20 -9.83
N TYR A 111 -6.26 0.44 -8.65
CA TYR A 111 -5.76 -0.02 -7.37
C TYR A 111 -6.71 -1.00 -6.68
N ILE A 112 -6.17 -1.75 -5.72
CA ILE A 112 -6.87 -2.67 -4.83
C ILE A 112 -6.36 -2.50 -3.41
N SER A 113 -7.22 -2.72 -2.43
CA SER A 113 -6.86 -2.76 -1.02
C SER A 113 -7.36 -4.06 -0.38
N PHE A 114 -6.79 -4.39 0.77
CA PHE A 114 -7.02 -5.64 1.49
C PHE A 114 -7.56 -5.35 2.89
N TYR A 115 -8.52 -6.14 3.35
CA TYR A 115 -9.07 -6.00 4.71
C TYR A 115 -8.03 -6.45 5.71
N TRP A 116 -7.42 -5.48 6.38
CA TRP A 116 -6.30 -5.70 7.29
C TRP A 116 -6.48 -6.91 8.21
N PRO A 117 -7.60 -7.02 8.97
CA PRO A 117 -7.76 -8.09 9.97
C PRO A 117 -7.95 -9.48 9.36
N LYS A 118 -8.15 -9.57 8.04
CA LYS A 118 -8.35 -10.84 7.32
C LYS A 118 -7.05 -11.36 6.70
N MET A 119 -6.00 -10.56 6.63
CA MET A 119 -4.72 -10.99 6.06
C MET A 119 -3.90 -11.71 7.14
N THR A 120 -3.03 -12.62 6.72
CA THR A 120 -2.18 -13.39 7.66
C THR A 120 -1.05 -12.51 8.19
N HIS A 121 -0.34 -11.81 7.30
CA HIS A 121 0.74 -10.89 7.68
C HIS A 121 0.79 -9.68 6.75
N TRP A 122 1.26 -8.56 7.29
CA TRP A 122 1.59 -7.34 6.56
C TRP A 122 3.05 -6.99 6.80
N TYR A 123 3.73 -6.48 5.78
CA TYR A 123 5.12 -6.05 5.90
C TYR A 123 5.32 -4.65 5.33
N GLU A 124 6.10 -3.86 6.06
CA GLU A 124 6.74 -2.63 5.58
C GLU A 124 8.24 -2.88 5.49
N GLU A 125 8.81 -2.77 4.28
CA GLU A 125 10.14 -3.30 3.98
C GLU A 125 10.24 -4.75 4.48
N ASP A 126 11.27 -5.11 5.25
CA ASP A 126 11.43 -6.45 5.84
C ASP A 126 10.88 -6.59 7.26
N GLU A 127 10.15 -5.59 7.76
CA GLU A 127 9.53 -5.63 9.08
C GLU A 127 8.04 -6.00 8.97
N GLU A 128 7.60 -6.94 9.81
CA GLU A 128 6.17 -7.27 9.95
C GLU A 128 5.44 -6.21 10.78
N ILE A 129 4.20 -5.89 10.39
CA ILE A 129 3.34 -4.94 11.09
C ILE A 129 1.94 -5.53 11.33
N PHE A 130 1.31 -5.19 12.45
CA PHE A 130 0.19 -5.97 12.98
C PHE A 130 -1.17 -5.26 13.01
N VAL A 131 -1.23 -3.93 13.16
CA VAL A 131 -2.49 -3.26 13.54
C VAL A 131 -3.19 -2.58 12.37
N HIS A 132 -2.50 -1.66 11.69
CA HIS A 132 -2.97 -0.93 10.52
C HIS A 132 -1.77 -0.26 9.84
N ALA A 133 -1.98 0.35 8.67
CA ALA A 133 -0.95 1.15 8.00
C ALA A 133 -0.50 2.31 8.91
N ARG A 134 0.81 2.52 9.03
CA ARG A 134 1.35 3.58 9.90
C ARG A 134 1.09 4.96 9.28
N ASP A 135 0.63 5.92 10.10
CA ASP A 135 0.45 7.30 9.65
C ASP A 135 1.82 7.95 9.35
N PRO A 136 2.09 8.30 8.08
CA PRO A 136 3.39 8.87 7.68
C PRO A 136 3.64 10.27 8.28
N PHE A 137 2.61 11.02 8.67
CA PHE A 137 2.78 12.38 9.22
C PHE A 137 3.11 12.42 10.72
N ARG A 138 3.15 11.25 11.38
CA ARG A 138 3.35 11.14 12.84
C ARG A 138 4.63 10.41 13.21
N ARG A 139 5.45 10.00 12.23
CA ARG A 139 6.57 9.08 12.48
C ARG A 139 7.76 9.33 11.56
N VAL A 140 8.93 8.96 12.07
CA VAL A 140 10.13 8.63 11.30
C VAL A 140 10.37 7.15 11.51
N ASP A 141 10.42 6.37 10.42
CA ASP A 141 10.64 4.92 10.51
C ASP A 141 12.01 4.57 9.94
N CYS A 142 12.78 3.77 10.68
CA CYS A 142 14.04 3.16 10.23
C CYS A 142 13.82 1.66 10.10
N LEU A 143 13.68 1.15 8.88
CA LEU A 143 13.29 -0.25 8.65
C LEU A 143 14.44 -1.02 7.99
N PRO A 144 14.70 -2.28 8.40
CA PRO A 144 15.59 -3.15 7.65
C PRO A 144 15.00 -3.44 6.26
N SER A 145 15.86 -3.47 5.24
CA SER A 145 15.46 -3.77 3.87
C SER A 145 16.47 -4.60 3.09
N SER A 146 15.93 -5.59 2.38
CA SER A 146 16.59 -6.49 1.44
C SER A 146 16.61 -5.97 0.01
N ARG A 147 16.01 -4.78 -0.23
CA ARG A 147 16.12 -4.07 -1.51
C ARG A 147 17.59 -3.74 -1.76
N ARG A 148 18.02 -3.97 -3.01
CA ARG A 148 19.41 -3.69 -3.40
C ARG A 148 19.63 -2.18 -3.49
N VAL A 149 20.70 -1.70 -2.87
CA VAL A 149 21.19 -0.33 -3.00
C VAL A 149 22.61 -0.40 -3.54
N GLN A 150 22.86 0.30 -4.64
CA GLN A 150 24.19 0.49 -5.21
C GLN A 150 24.55 1.97 -5.09
N VAL A 151 25.76 2.26 -4.61
CA VAL A 151 26.33 3.61 -4.56
C VAL A 151 27.41 3.69 -5.62
N ILE A 152 27.25 4.64 -6.53
CA ILE A 152 28.17 4.88 -7.65
C ILE A 152 28.71 6.30 -7.53
N LEU A 153 30.04 6.44 -7.55
CA LEU A 153 30.75 7.72 -7.54
C LEU A 153 31.67 7.76 -8.75
N ASP A 154 31.54 8.78 -9.60
CA ASP A 154 32.34 8.95 -10.82
C ASP A 154 32.37 7.72 -11.75
N GLY A 155 31.28 6.95 -11.76
CA GLY A 155 31.14 5.73 -12.56
C GLY A 155 31.67 4.46 -11.90
N GLU A 156 32.31 4.56 -10.72
CA GLU A 156 32.79 3.42 -9.94
C GLU A 156 31.79 3.03 -8.86
N GLN A 157 31.52 1.73 -8.70
CA GLN A 157 30.68 1.22 -7.63
C GLN A 157 31.47 1.18 -6.31
N VAL A 158 31.09 2.04 -5.36
CA VAL A 158 31.74 2.14 -4.04
C VAL A 158 31.01 1.37 -2.94
N ALA A 159 29.73 1.02 -3.15
CA ALA A 159 28.99 0.11 -2.27
C ALA A 159 27.88 -0.64 -3.04
N ASP A 160 27.56 -1.85 -2.60
CA ASP A 160 26.43 -2.65 -3.08
C ASP A 160 25.94 -3.56 -1.94
N SER A 161 24.70 -3.36 -1.51
CA SER A 161 24.16 -4.05 -0.35
C SER A 161 22.68 -4.39 -0.52
N ARG A 162 22.28 -5.47 0.16
CA ARG A 162 20.89 -5.93 0.35
C ARG A 162 20.57 -6.09 1.83
N ARG A 163 21.26 -5.37 2.70
CA ARG A 163 21.11 -5.43 4.16
C ARG A 163 21.11 -4.03 4.75
N GLY A 164 20.44 -3.10 4.06
CA GLY A 164 20.41 -1.71 4.48
C GLY A 164 19.34 -1.45 5.53
N VAL A 165 19.47 -0.33 6.24
CA VAL A 165 18.38 0.28 7.01
C VAL A 165 17.91 1.52 6.25
N PHE A 166 16.63 1.55 5.92
CA PHE A 166 16.03 2.62 5.12
C PHE A 166 15.24 3.52 6.07
N LEU A 167 15.56 4.81 6.06
CA LEU A 167 14.89 5.81 6.86
C LEU A 167 13.85 6.54 6.02
N PHE A 168 12.61 6.44 6.44
CA PHE A 168 11.44 7.08 5.85
C PHE A 168 10.98 8.23 6.75
N GLU A 169 10.99 9.44 6.21
CA GLU A 169 10.50 10.65 6.86
C GLU A 169 9.69 11.45 5.83
N THR A 170 8.47 11.81 6.20
CA THR A 170 7.57 12.53 5.28
C THR A 170 8.15 13.88 4.88
N GLY A 171 8.15 14.16 3.58
CA GLY A 171 8.73 15.39 3.02
C GLY A 171 10.23 15.31 2.72
N HIS A 172 10.90 14.20 3.04
CA HIS A 172 12.33 14.01 2.79
C HIS A 172 12.61 12.80 1.87
N PRO A 173 13.68 12.84 1.06
CA PRO A 173 14.16 11.65 0.35
C PRO A 173 14.50 10.51 1.31
N VAL A 174 14.27 9.27 0.87
CA VAL A 174 14.66 8.07 1.63
C VAL A 174 16.17 8.06 1.82
N ARG A 175 16.61 7.92 3.07
CA ARG A 175 18.03 7.77 3.41
C ARG A 175 18.35 6.29 3.61
N HIS A 176 19.48 5.86 3.07
CA HIS A 176 19.90 4.47 3.07
C HIS A 176 21.19 4.33 3.87
N TYR A 177 21.16 3.53 4.94
CA TYR A 177 22.33 3.21 5.76
C TYR A 177 22.79 1.80 5.43
N LEU A 178 24.01 1.67 4.90
CA LEU A 178 24.54 0.41 4.40
C LEU A 178 25.67 -0.09 5.34
N PRO A 179 25.71 -1.39 5.69
CA PRO A 179 26.82 -2.01 6.42
C PRO A 179 28.04 -2.27 5.53
#